data_AF-A6WVI8-F1
#
_entry.id   AF-A6WVI8-F1
#
_cell.length_a   1.000
_cell.length_b   1.000
_cell.length_c   1.000
_cell.angle_alpha   90.00
_cell.angle_beta   90.00
_cell.angle_gamma   90.00
#
_symmetry.space_group_name_H-M   'P 1'
#
loop_
_entity.id
_entity.type
_entity.pdbx_description
1 polymer ?
#
loop_
_entity_poly.entity_id
_entity_poly.type
_entity_poly.pdbx_seq_one_letter_code
_entity_poly.pdbx_strand_id
1 'polypeptide(L)'
;MHLGDTRLLIEAGRKHGLLRNQMAYVLATAYHETAHTMKPIIEKGGEKYLRSKKYWPFFGRGYVQITWRDNYERAGKILGVDFIRSPELLLKPEYAAPIIIAGMVEGWFTGKKLSDYITLQKSDFKNARRIVNGTDKAELIAGYARDYDKALLAEGYGVEQVVTAPAAEVVPVPVEEKPISKSSRFWTWFGSGGGAAVMPFVDWKVQMVIVAAIILIAGYAIFTMPQARAKLEKLVDAI
;
A
#
# COMPACT_ATOMS: atom_id res chain seq x y z
N MET A 1 13.27 -14.48 -9.19
CA MET A 1 12.90 -13.68 -7.98
C MET A 1 14.08 -13.21 -7.11
N HIS A 2 15.35 -13.43 -7.50
CA HIS A 2 16.54 -13.03 -6.72
C HIS A 2 17.49 -12.07 -7.47
N LEU A 3 17.06 -11.53 -8.60
CA LEU A 3 17.87 -10.65 -9.42
C LEU A 3 17.88 -9.23 -8.83
N GLY A 4 19.08 -8.66 -8.61
CA GLY A 4 19.23 -7.32 -8.07
C GLY A 4 18.37 -7.10 -6.81
N ASP A 5 17.64 -6.00 -6.79
CA ASP A 5 16.83 -5.57 -5.64
C ASP A 5 15.39 -6.13 -5.67
N THR A 6 15.13 -7.19 -6.44
CA THR A 6 13.78 -7.78 -6.57
C THR A 6 13.13 -8.03 -5.20
N ARG A 7 13.88 -8.59 -4.23
CA ARG A 7 13.36 -8.89 -2.89
C ARG A 7 12.99 -7.63 -2.11
N LEU A 8 13.85 -6.62 -2.17
CA LEU A 8 13.62 -5.32 -1.52
C LEU A 8 12.37 -4.64 -2.08
N LEU A 9 12.17 -4.67 -3.41
CA LEU A 9 10.95 -4.13 -4.04
C LEU A 9 9.69 -4.89 -3.61
N ILE A 10 9.76 -6.22 -3.51
CA ILE A 10 8.65 -7.06 -3.03
C ILE A 10 8.28 -6.69 -1.59
N GLU A 11 9.27 -6.53 -0.71
CA GLU A 11 9.06 -6.13 0.67
C GLU A 11 8.48 -4.71 0.78
N ALA A 12 9.00 -3.76 0.00
CA ALA A 12 8.46 -2.41 -0.07
C ALA A 12 6.99 -2.42 -0.53
N GLY A 13 6.66 -3.17 -1.57
CA GLY A 13 5.28 -3.33 -2.04
C GLY A 13 4.36 -3.99 -1.02
N ARG A 14 4.83 -4.99 -0.28
CA ARG A 14 4.06 -5.60 0.83
C ARG A 14 3.73 -4.59 1.92
N LYS A 15 4.72 -3.79 2.33
CA LYS A 15 4.51 -2.73 3.34
C LYS A 15 3.48 -1.69 2.89
N HIS A 16 3.40 -1.44 1.59
CA HIS A 16 2.39 -0.57 0.98
C HIS A 16 1.06 -1.27 0.64
N GLY A 17 0.90 -2.56 0.95
CA GLY A 17 -0.34 -3.30 0.71
C GLY A 17 -0.66 -3.52 -0.77
N LEU A 18 0.34 -3.59 -1.65
CA LEU A 18 0.11 -3.84 -3.07
C LEU A 18 -0.52 -5.22 -3.28
N LEU A 19 -1.49 -5.27 -4.19
CA LEU A 19 -2.00 -6.54 -4.70
C LEU A 19 -0.89 -7.29 -5.44
N ARG A 20 -0.98 -8.63 -5.50
CA ARG A 20 0.00 -9.46 -6.22
C ARG A 20 0.23 -8.99 -7.66
N ASN A 21 -0.85 -8.74 -8.39
CA ASN A 21 -0.80 -8.27 -9.77
C ASN A 21 -0.23 -6.83 -9.89
N GLN A 22 -0.50 -5.95 -8.93
CA GLN A 22 0.11 -4.63 -8.88
C GLN A 22 1.62 -4.73 -8.64
N MET A 23 2.04 -5.56 -7.69
CA MET A 23 3.45 -5.83 -7.41
C MET A 23 4.15 -6.43 -8.63
N ALA A 24 3.50 -7.38 -9.33
CA ALA A 24 4.02 -7.96 -10.56
C ALA A 24 4.32 -6.89 -11.62
N TYR A 25 3.41 -5.92 -11.78
CA TYR A 25 3.59 -4.82 -12.71
C TYR A 25 4.71 -3.84 -12.31
N VAL A 26 4.85 -3.55 -11.02
CA VAL A 26 5.98 -2.76 -10.50
C VAL A 26 7.31 -3.45 -10.82
N LEU A 27 7.43 -4.76 -10.55
CA LEU A 27 8.64 -5.53 -10.84
C LEU A 27 8.96 -5.55 -12.34
N ALA A 28 7.95 -5.76 -13.18
CA ALA A 28 8.10 -5.72 -14.64
C ALA A 28 8.60 -4.36 -15.14
N THR A 29 8.07 -3.28 -14.57
CA THR A 29 8.49 -1.93 -14.91
C THR A 29 9.93 -1.67 -14.46
N ALA A 30 10.28 -1.97 -13.20
CA ALA A 30 11.64 -1.83 -12.71
C ALA A 30 12.63 -2.67 -13.54
N TYR A 31 12.26 -3.89 -13.90
CA TYR A 31 13.08 -4.78 -14.73
C TYR A 31 13.37 -4.17 -16.09
N HIS A 32 12.34 -3.64 -16.77
CA HIS A 32 12.51 -3.03 -18.08
C HIS A 32 13.35 -1.74 -18.02
N GLU A 33 12.99 -0.83 -17.12
CA GLU A 33 13.60 0.50 -17.02
C GLU A 33 15.07 0.43 -16.56
N THR A 34 15.45 -0.58 -15.78
CA THR A 34 16.82 -0.77 -15.29
C THR A 34 17.69 -1.62 -16.21
N ALA A 35 17.29 -1.77 -17.48
CA ALA A 35 17.96 -2.63 -18.45
C ALA A 35 18.20 -4.06 -17.90
N HIS A 36 17.19 -4.61 -17.24
CA HIS A 36 17.16 -5.95 -16.67
C HIS A 36 18.12 -6.20 -15.50
N THR A 37 18.72 -5.16 -14.93
CA THR A 37 19.63 -5.31 -13.78
C THR A 37 18.90 -5.39 -12.44
N MET A 38 17.66 -4.88 -12.37
CA MET A 38 16.90 -4.70 -11.13
C MET A 38 17.67 -3.86 -10.09
N LYS A 39 18.48 -2.90 -10.54
CA LYS A 39 19.19 -1.94 -9.70
C LYS A 39 18.87 -0.52 -10.15
N PRO A 40 18.79 0.47 -9.24
CA PRO A 40 18.67 1.87 -9.61
C PRO A 40 19.80 2.28 -10.55
N ILE A 41 19.47 2.97 -11.63
CA ILE A 41 20.47 3.41 -12.61
C ILE A 41 20.40 4.92 -12.83
N ILE A 42 21.48 5.43 -13.40
CA ILE A 42 21.56 6.80 -13.93
C ILE A 42 21.13 6.78 -15.41
N GLU A 43 20.48 7.85 -15.86
CA GLU A 43 20.22 8.12 -17.27
C GLU A 43 21.50 7.91 -18.10
N LYS A 44 21.40 7.10 -19.16
CA LYS A 44 22.57 6.78 -19.97
C LYS A 44 23.08 8.02 -20.70
N GLY A 45 24.36 8.31 -20.54
CA GLY A 45 25.06 9.37 -21.26
C GLY A 45 26.31 9.82 -20.51
N GLY A 46 27.27 10.39 -21.25
CA GLY A 46 28.44 11.01 -20.63
C GLY A 46 28.06 12.30 -19.88
N GLU A 47 28.96 12.78 -19.02
CA GLU A 47 28.71 13.98 -18.20
C GLU A 47 28.33 15.21 -19.04
N LYS A 48 29.03 15.44 -20.17
CA LYS A 48 28.72 16.54 -21.09
C LYS A 48 27.29 16.47 -21.64
N TYR A 49 26.80 15.26 -21.93
CA TYR A 49 25.43 15.05 -22.40
C TYR A 49 24.41 15.28 -21.29
N LEU A 50 24.68 14.85 -20.06
CA LEU A 50 23.78 15.10 -18.94
C LEU A 50 23.72 16.60 -18.59
N ARG A 51 24.87 17.29 -18.62
CA ARG A 51 24.98 18.73 -18.37
C ARG A 51 24.27 19.58 -19.42
N SER A 52 24.06 19.08 -20.63
CA SER A 52 23.32 19.81 -21.67
C SER A 52 21.80 19.69 -21.52
N LYS A 53 21.31 18.83 -20.62
CA LYS A 53 19.86 18.68 -20.39
C LYS A 53 19.30 19.89 -19.65
N LYS A 54 18.09 20.29 -20.05
CA LYS A 54 17.33 21.39 -19.40
C LYS A 54 17.06 21.16 -17.91
N TYR A 55 17.01 19.90 -17.50
CA TYR A 55 16.75 19.48 -16.13
C TYR A 55 18.03 19.19 -15.33
N TRP A 56 19.23 19.48 -15.83
CA TRP A 56 20.45 19.35 -15.04
C TRP A 56 20.35 20.19 -13.74
N PRO A 57 20.79 19.69 -12.57
CA PRO A 57 21.41 18.38 -12.28
C PRO A 57 20.43 17.22 -11.98
N PHE A 58 19.14 17.44 -12.15
CA PHE A 58 18.02 16.51 -11.88
C PHE A 58 17.71 15.61 -13.09
N PHE A 59 18.73 14.98 -13.65
CA PHE A 59 18.60 13.96 -14.70
C PHE A 59 18.12 12.62 -14.14
N GLY A 60 17.78 11.67 -15.02
CA GLY A 60 17.14 10.42 -14.65
C GLY A 60 17.93 9.62 -13.61
N ARG A 61 17.31 9.30 -12.48
CA ARG A 61 17.84 8.38 -11.44
C ARG A 61 16.76 7.45 -10.90
N GLY A 62 17.17 6.31 -10.36
CA GLY A 62 16.26 5.36 -9.71
C GLY A 62 15.79 4.24 -10.64
N TYR A 63 14.80 3.45 -10.19
CA TYR A 63 14.24 2.34 -10.99
C TYR A 63 13.49 2.82 -12.24
N VAL A 64 12.87 3.99 -12.21
CA VAL A 64 12.07 4.57 -13.32
C VAL A 64 12.64 5.88 -13.86
N GLN A 65 13.91 6.17 -13.54
CA GLN A 65 14.63 7.36 -14.02
C GLN A 65 13.86 8.68 -13.85
N ILE A 66 13.49 9.03 -12.61
CA ILE A 66 12.79 10.31 -12.36
C ILE A 66 13.68 11.49 -12.77
N THR A 67 13.10 12.45 -13.48
CA THR A 67 13.76 13.66 -14.01
C THR A 67 13.07 14.91 -13.46
N TRP A 68 13.71 16.07 -13.58
CA TRP A 68 13.22 17.38 -13.14
C TRP A 68 13.22 17.62 -11.62
N ARG A 69 13.46 18.89 -11.26
CA ARG A 69 13.54 19.36 -9.87
C ARG A 69 12.27 19.02 -9.08
N ASP A 70 11.10 19.23 -9.66
CA ASP A 70 9.81 19.06 -8.98
C ASP A 70 9.58 17.61 -8.52
N ASN A 71 10.03 16.63 -9.31
CA ASN A 71 9.93 15.21 -8.94
C ASN A 71 10.88 14.86 -7.79
N TYR A 72 12.08 15.46 -7.77
CA TYR A 72 13.03 15.30 -6.67
C TYR A 72 12.49 15.93 -5.38
N GLU A 73 11.88 17.13 -5.47
CA GLU A 73 11.24 17.77 -4.32
C GLU A 73 10.07 16.96 -3.79
N ARG A 74 9.21 16.43 -4.68
CA ARG A 74 8.09 15.59 -4.28
C ARG A 74 8.56 14.33 -3.56
N ALA A 75 9.53 13.61 -4.14
CA ALA A 75 10.13 12.44 -3.51
C ALA A 75 10.72 12.79 -2.14
N GLY A 76 11.38 13.96 -2.04
CA GLY A 76 12.00 14.42 -0.81
C GLY A 76 11.00 14.75 0.29
N LYS A 77 9.87 15.38 -0.06
CA LYS A 77 8.77 15.67 0.88
C LYS A 77 8.16 14.39 1.45
N ILE A 78 8.01 13.35 0.64
CA ILE A 78 7.40 12.09 1.07
C ILE A 78 8.34 11.26 1.95
N LEU A 79 9.65 11.27 1.63
CA LEU A 79 10.64 10.48 2.38
C LEU A 79 11.32 11.26 3.51
N GLY A 80 11.11 12.57 3.61
CA GLY A 80 11.82 13.42 4.56
C GLY A 80 13.32 13.56 4.26
N VAL A 81 13.71 13.47 2.99
CA VAL A 81 15.11 13.50 2.53
C VAL A 81 15.30 14.60 1.50
N ASP A 82 16.36 15.40 1.63
CA ASP A 82 16.66 16.46 0.66
C ASP A 82 17.40 15.92 -0.57
N PHE A 83 16.65 15.41 -1.54
CA PHE A 83 17.20 14.97 -2.83
C PHE A 83 17.64 16.14 -3.73
N ILE A 84 17.31 17.40 -3.39
CA ILE A 84 17.77 18.55 -4.16
C ILE A 84 19.24 18.80 -3.87
N ARG A 85 19.63 18.68 -2.60
CA ARG A 85 21.02 18.78 -2.17
C ARG A 85 21.81 17.49 -2.40
N SER A 86 21.14 16.34 -2.33
CA SER A 86 21.77 15.02 -2.46
C SER A 86 21.05 14.13 -3.49
N PRO A 87 21.06 14.52 -4.78
CA PRO A 87 20.34 13.79 -5.84
C PRO A 87 20.85 12.37 -6.08
N GLU A 88 22.11 12.09 -5.76
CA GLU A 88 22.74 10.77 -5.85
C GLU A 88 22.10 9.72 -4.93
N LEU A 89 21.42 10.13 -3.86
CA LEU A 89 20.73 9.21 -2.96
C LEU A 89 19.63 8.42 -3.67
N LEU A 90 19.06 8.94 -4.76
CA LEU A 90 18.08 8.22 -5.58
C LEU A 90 18.63 6.97 -6.28
N LEU A 91 19.93 6.74 -6.24
CA LEU A 91 20.57 5.51 -6.72
C LEU A 91 20.67 4.44 -5.64
N LYS A 92 20.34 4.78 -4.39
CA LYS A 92 20.34 3.80 -3.31
C LYS A 92 18.97 3.12 -3.24
N PRO A 93 18.92 1.77 -3.22
CA PRO A 93 17.66 1.03 -3.22
C PRO A 93 16.67 1.42 -2.11
N GLU A 94 17.17 1.79 -0.93
CA GLU A 94 16.37 2.21 0.22
C GLU A 94 15.52 3.46 -0.04
N TYR A 95 15.96 4.34 -0.96
CA TYR A 95 15.19 5.51 -1.39
C TYR A 95 14.46 5.26 -2.71
N ALA A 96 15.10 4.57 -3.66
CA ALA A 96 14.53 4.33 -4.98
C ALA A 96 13.28 3.44 -4.94
N ALA A 97 13.27 2.43 -4.07
CA ALA A 97 12.17 1.46 -3.98
C ALA A 97 10.86 2.08 -3.46
N PRO A 98 10.84 2.83 -2.35
CA PRO A 98 9.61 3.51 -1.94
C PRO A 98 9.16 4.55 -2.98
N ILE A 99 10.08 5.20 -3.72
CA ILE A 99 9.72 6.16 -4.77
C ILE A 99 8.99 5.50 -5.94
N ILE A 100 9.46 4.36 -6.46
CA ILE A 100 8.73 3.67 -7.55
C ILE A 100 7.36 3.19 -7.05
N ILE A 101 7.30 2.63 -5.84
CA ILE A 101 6.04 2.13 -5.26
C ILE A 101 5.05 3.28 -5.08
N ALA A 102 5.41 4.30 -4.30
CA ALA A 102 4.54 5.44 -4.03
C ALA A 102 4.19 6.19 -5.33
N GLY A 103 5.17 6.40 -6.22
CA GLY A 103 4.96 7.07 -7.49
C GLY A 103 3.94 6.36 -8.40
N MET A 104 3.93 5.02 -8.43
CA MET A 104 2.96 4.25 -9.21
C MET A 104 1.60 4.13 -8.51
N VAL A 105 1.56 4.09 -7.18
CA VAL A 105 0.31 4.05 -6.39
C VAL A 105 -0.42 5.39 -6.47
N GLU A 106 0.30 6.50 -6.35
CA GLU A 106 -0.25 7.84 -6.27
C GLU A 106 -0.26 8.58 -7.61
N GLY A 107 0.41 8.03 -8.63
CA GLY A 107 0.41 8.54 -10.00
C GLY A 107 1.28 9.77 -10.21
N TRP A 108 2.47 9.79 -9.60
CA TRP A 108 3.34 10.96 -9.63
C TRP A 108 3.91 11.30 -11.00
N PHE A 109 4.11 10.29 -11.86
CA PHE A 109 4.85 10.45 -13.11
C PHE A 109 3.97 11.03 -14.23
N THR A 110 2.75 10.51 -14.40
CA THR A 110 1.83 10.91 -15.49
C THR A 110 0.43 11.29 -15.02
N GLY A 111 0.16 11.20 -13.71
CA GLY A 111 -1.18 11.32 -13.13
C GLY A 111 -1.99 10.01 -13.15
N LYS A 112 -1.47 8.94 -13.76
CA LYS A 112 -2.12 7.62 -13.80
C LYS A 112 -1.60 6.71 -12.70
N LYS A 113 -2.50 5.92 -12.10
CA LYS A 113 -2.22 5.10 -10.91
C LYS A 113 -2.33 3.61 -11.22
N LEU A 114 -1.72 2.78 -10.38
CA LEU A 114 -1.91 1.33 -10.40
C LEU A 114 -3.40 0.95 -10.37
N SER A 115 -4.19 1.59 -9.50
CA SER A 115 -5.63 1.33 -9.34
C SER A 115 -6.46 1.64 -10.59
N ASP A 116 -5.97 2.47 -11.51
CA ASP A 116 -6.69 2.80 -12.75
C ASP A 116 -6.71 1.61 -13.74
N TYR A 117 -5.76 0.68 -13.61
CA TYR A 117 -5.54 -0.43 -14.55
C TYR A 117 -5.57 -1.81 -13.89
N ILE A 118 -5.15 -1.88 -12.63
CA ILE A 118 -4.89 -3.13 -11.93
C ILE A 118 -5.62 -3.09 -10.58
N THR A 119 -6.64 -3.93 -10.46
CA THR A 119 -7.52 -4.09 -9.29
C THR A 119 -7.59 -5.56 -8.88
N LEU A 120 -8.40 -5.90 -7.89
CA LEU A 120 -8.66 -7.29 -7.52
C LEU A 120 -9.32 -8.10 -8.66
N GLN A 121 -10.07 -7.46 -9.54
CA GLN A 121 -10.85 -8.12 -10.60
C GLN A 121 -10.23 -7.94 -11.99
N LYS A 122 -9.23 -7.07 -12.13
CA LYS A 122 -8.67 -6.68 -13.43
C LYS A 122 -7.14 -6.55 -13.37
N SER A 123 -6.45 -7.09 -14.37
CA SER A 123 -5.00 -6.97 -14.54
C SER A 123 -4.66 -6.43 -15.94
N ASP A 124 -4.92 -5.14 -16.19
CA ASP A 124 -4.60 -4.51 -17.48
C ASP A 124 -3.16 -4.01 -17.53
N PHE A 125 -2.22 -4.96 -17.55
CA PHE A 125 -0.78 -4.68 -17.57
C PHE A 125 -0.33 -3.91 -18.81
N LYS A 126 -1.04 -4.04 -19.93
CA LYS A 126 -0.70 -3.34 -21.17
C LYS A 126 -0.94 -1.84 -21.03
N ASN A 127 -2.17 -1.45 -20.63
CA ASN A 127 -2.48 -0.03 -20.50
C ASN A 127 -1.85 0.60 -19.25
N ALA A 128 -1.46 -0.21 -18.26
CA ALA A 128 -0.69 0.25 -17.11
C ALA A 128 0.64 0.93 -17.48
N ARG A 129 1.17 0.74 -18.71
CA ARG A 129 2.35 1.49 -19.19
C ARG A 129 2.21 2.99 -19.05
N ARG A 130 0.97 3.49 -19.14
CA ARG A 130 0.59 4.88 -18.95
C ARG A 130 0.94 5.47 -17.59
N ILE A 131 1.22 4.63 -16.58
CA ILE A 131 1.64 5.06 -15.24
C ILE A 131 3.02 5.73 -15.28
N VAL A 132 3.95 5.22 -16.10
CA VAL A 132 5.35 5.69 -16.13
C VAL A 132 5.69 6.42 -17.44
N ASN A 133 5.16 5.96 -18.57
CA ASN A 133 5.42 6.55 -19.88
C ASN A 133 4.15 6.45 -20.75
N GLY A 134 4.21 6.66 -22.06
CA GLY A 134 3.08 6.44 -22.98
C GLY A 134 2.70 4.97 -23.12
N THR A 135 2.75 4.44 -24.34
CA THR A 135 2.46 3.02 -24.62
C THR A 135 3.64 2.29 -25.27
N ASP A 136 4.82 2.92 -25.28
CA ASP A 136 6.02 2.27 -25.80
C ASP A 136 6.35 1.02 -24.99
N LYS A 137 6.69 -0.06 -25.71
CA LYS A 137 6.95 -1.41 -25.18
C LYS A 137 5.86 -1.97 -24.26
N ALA A 138 4.63 -1.45 -24.31
CA ALA A 138 3.54 -1.86 -23.40
C ALA A 138 3.28 -3.37 -23.41
N GLU A 139 3.26 -4.02 -24.57
CA GLU A 139 3.03 -5.46 -24.66
C GLU A 139 4.20 -6.29 -24.09
N LEU A 140 5.44 -5.83 -24.29
CA LEU A 140 6.63 -6.47 -23.76
C LEU A 140 6.65 -6.43 -22.23
N ILE A 141 6.39 -5.25 -21.66
CA ILE A 141 6.32 -5.06 -20.21
C ILE A 141 5.14 -5.83 -19.61
N ALA A 142 4.01 -5.89 -20.31
CA ALA A 142 2.88 -6.74 -19.91
C ALA A 142 3.25 -8.23 -19.90
N GLY A 143 4.11 -8.68 -20.83
CA GLY A 143 4.71 -10.00 -20.82
C GLY A 143 5.48 -10.27 -19.54
N TYR A 144 6.43 -9.40 -19.19
CA TYR A 144 7.18 -9.52 -17.93
C TYR A 144 6.26 -9.50 -16.70
N ALA A 145 5.23 -8.67 -16.69
CA ALA A 145 4.28 -8.59 -15.58
C ALA A 145 3.51 -9.91 -15.40
N ARG A 146 3.12 -10.59 -16.49
CA ARG A 146 2.50 -11.92 -16.42
C ARG A 146 3.46 -12.96 -15.83
N ASP A 147 4.74 -12.91 -16.17
CA ASP A 147 5.74 -13.83 -15.63
C ASP A 147 6.01 -13.58 -14.15
N TYR A 148 6.13 -12.31 -13.74
CA TYR A 148 6.25 -11.95 -12.33
C TYR A 148 5.00 -12.29 -11.53
N ASP A 149 3.80 -12.14 -12.08
CA ASP A 149 2.55 -12.48 -11.39
C ASP A 149 2.49 -13.98 -11.06
N LYS A 150 2.87 -14.83 -12.03
CA LYS A 150 3.02 -16.28 -11.81
C LYS A 150 4.07 -16.59 -10.77
N ALA A 151 5.24 -15.95 -10.84
CA ALA A 151 6.33 -16.19 -9.89
C ALA A 151 5.96 -15.76 -8.46
N LEU A 152 5.31 -14.60 -8.31
CA LEU A 152 4.82 -14.11 -7.02
C LEU A 152 3.75 -15.03 -6.42
N LEU A 153 2.85 -15.58 -7.27
CA LEU A 153 1.86 -16.56 -6.84
C LEU A 153 2.53 -17.84 -6.33
N ALA A 154 3.54 -18.35 -7.04
CA ALA A 154 4.27 -19.55 -6.62
C ALA A 154 4.99 -19.37 -5.28
N GLU A 155 5.38 -18.13 -4.94
CA GLU A 155 5.97 -17.78 -3.64
C GLU A 155 4.93 -17.43 -2.55
N GLY A 156 3.64 -17.56 -2.84
CA GLY A 156 2.57 -17.27 -1.88
C GLY A 156 2.33 -15.78 -1.61
N TYR A 157 2.76 -14.87 -2.49
CA TYR A 157 2.47 -13.46 -2.33
C TYR A 157 0.96 -13.19 -2.44
N GLY A 158 0.38 -12.58 -1.41
CA GLY A 158 -1.05 -12.23 -1.37
C GLY A 158 -1.99 -13.42 -1.17
N VAL A 159 -1.44 -14.61 -0.91
CA VAL A 159 -2.19 -15.72 -0.33
C VAL A 159 -2.15 -15.50 1.17
N GLU A 160 -3.30 -15.37 1.83
CA GLU A 160 -3.36 -15.38 3.29
C GLU A 160 -2.69 -16.68 3.74
N GLN A 161 -1.50 -16.58 4.33
CA GLN A 161 -0.97 -17.68 5.11
C GLN A 161 -1.90 -17.77 6.31
N VAL A 162 -2.79 -18.75 6.31
CA VAL A 162 -3.42 -19.22 7.54
C VAL A 162 -2.26 -19.66 8.43
N VAL A 163 -1.81 -18.77 9.31
CA VAL A 163 -0.92 -19.14 10.40
C VAL A 163 -1.77 -20.00 11.31
N THR A 164 -1.83 -21.30 11.03
CA THR A 164 -2.13 -22.27 12.07
C THR A 164 -1.01 -22.15 13.07
N ALA A 165 -1.26 -21.34 14.11
CA ALA A 165 -0.43 -21.37 15.30
C ALA A 165 -0.29 -22.84 15.72
N PRO A 166 0.94 -23.36 15.93
CA PRO A 166 1.09 -24.68 16.50
C PRO A 166 0.31 -24.67 17.81
N ALA A 167 -0.52 -25.70 18.02
CA ALA A 167 -1.22 -25.91 19.27
C ALA A 167 -0.17 -26.14 20.37
N ALA A 168 0.36 -25.05 20.94
CA ALA A 168 1.02 -25.10 22.21
C ALA A 168 -0.07 -25.47 23.22
N GLU A 169 0.11 -26.63 23.86
CA GLU A 169 -0.69 -27.10 24.97
C GLU A 169 -0.76 -26.00 26.05
N VAL A 170 -1.85 -25.22 26.05
CA VAL A 170 -2.13 -24.29 27.13
C VAL A 170 -2.77 -25.10 28.25
N VAL A 171 -1.93 -25.63 29.15
CA VAL A 171 -2.41 -26.03 30.48
C VAL A 171 -2.97 -24.74 31.13
N PRO A 172 -4.24 -24.71 31.56
CA PRO A 172 -4.78 -23.51 32.17
C PRO A 172 -4.13 -23.30 33.54
N VAL A 173 -3.27 -22.30 33.65
CA VAL A 173 -2.80 -21.79 34.95
C VAL A 173 -3.98 -21.02 35.58
N PRO A 174 -4.32 -21.24 36.87
CA PRO A 174 -5.42 -20.55 37.51
C PRO A 174 -5.15 -19.04 37.56
N VAL A 175 -6.09 -18.25 37.05
CA VAL A 175 -6.03 -16.78 37.10
C VAL A 175 -6.43 -16.35 38.52
N GLU A 176 -5.49 -15.77 39.28
CA GLU A 176 -5.83 -15.00 40.48
C GLU A 176 -6.49 -13.68 40.05
N GLU A 177 -7.78 -13.53 40.33
CA GLU A 177 -8.50 -12.27 40.14
C GLU A 177 -8.21 -11.30 41.29
N LYS A 178 -7.55 -10.17 41.01
CA LYS A 178 -7.43 -9.06 41.96
C LYS A 178 -8.67 -8.16 41.90
N PRO A 179 -9.14 -7.63 43.05
CA PRO A 179 -10.43 -6.99 43.15
C PRO A 179 -10.50 -5.67 42.36
N ILE A 180 -11.62 -5.51 41.66
CA ILE A 180 -12.00 -4.32 40.88
C ILE A 180 -12.13 -3.12 41.83
N SER A 181 -11.11 -2.25 41.84
CA SER A 181 -11.22 -0.95 42.50
C SER A 181 -11.94 0.04 41.58
N LYS A 182 -12.99 0.70 42.10
CA LYS A 182 -13.71 1.78 41.42
C LYS A 182 -12.74 2.94 41.13
N SER A 183 -12.31 3.07 39.88
CA SER A 183 -11.63 4.28 39.39
C SER A 183 -12.43 4.89 38.24
N SER A 184 -12.88 6.12 38.48
CA SER A 184 -13.58 7.02 37.58
C SER A 184 -12.72 7.35 36.35
N ARG A 185 -12.74 6.50 35.32
CA ARG A 185 -12.06 6.76 34.04
C ARG A 185 -12.92 6.48 32.80
N PHE A 186 -14.24 6.51 32.97
CA PHE A 186 -15.21 6.38 31.88
C PHE A 186 -15.24 7.61 30.94
N TRP A 187 -14.80 8.78 31.38
CA TRP A 187 -14.83 10.02 30.58
C TRP A 187 -13.52 10.37 29.86
N THR A 188 -12.45 9.59 30.02
CA THR A 188 -11.13 9.92 29.43
C THR A 188 -10.92 9.40 28.01
N TRP A 189 -11.90 8.68 27.42
CA TRP A 189 -11.80 8.16 26.03
C TRP A 189 -12.53 9.03 24.98
N PHE A 190 -13.44 9.93 25.36
CA PHE A 190 -14.14 10.78 24.37
C PHE A 190 -13.33 12.01 23.89
N GLY A 191 -12.16 12.28 24.48
CA GLY A 191 -11.41 13.53 24.25
C GLY A 191 -10.20 13.46 23.32
N SER A 192 -9.71 12.28 22.93
CA SER A 192 -8.50 12.21 22.11
C SER A 192 -8.41 10.95 21.26
N GLY A 193 -8.94 11.05 20.04
CA GLY A 193 -8.27 10.51 18.86
C GLY A 193 -8.34 9.00 18.67
N GLY A 194 -9.54 8.44 18.54
CA GLY A 194 -9.71 7.07 18.07
C GLY A 194 -11.09 6.85 17.48
N GLY A 195 -11.21 6.97 16.15
CA GLY A 195 -12.33 6.40 15.40
C GLY A 195 -13.46 7.36 14.97
N ALA A 196 -13.14 8.50 14.36
CA ALA A 196 -14.05 9.22 13.45
C ALA A 196 -13.29 10.35 12.71
N ALA A 197 -12.42 9.98 11.77
CA ALA A 197 -11.80 10.95 10.87
C ALA A 197 -12.06 10.56 9.40
N VAL A 198 -13.35 10.42 9.06
CA VAL A 198 -13.87 10.74 7.73
C VAL A 198 -15.22 11.43 7.93
N MET A 199 -15.40 12.55 7.24
CA MET A 199 -16.59 13.42 7.12
C MET A 199 -16.59 14.71 7.97
N PRO A 200 -15.85 15.76 7.57
CA PRO A 200 -16.44 17.08 7.65
C PRO A 200 -17.53 17.18 6.55
N PHE A 201 -18.66 17.81 6.84
CA PHE A 201 -19.78 18.13 5.92
C PHE A 201 -20.91 17.10 5.73
N VAL A 202 -21.44 16.51 6.82
CA VAL A 202 -22.77 15.89 6.77
C VAL A 202 -23.69 16.60 7.76
N ASP A 203 -24.83 17.10 7.28
CA ASP A 203 -25.87 17.75 8.08
C ASP A 203 -26.32 16.82 9.22
N TRP A 204 -26.49 17.38 10.43
CA TRP A 204 -26.85 16.63 11.63
C TRP A 204 -28.15 15.82 11.49
N LYS A 205 -29.08 16.26 10.63
CA LYS A 205 -30.30 15.51 10.31
C LYS A 205 -30.00 14.22 9.55
N VAL A 206 -29.02 14.24 8.65
CA VAL A 206 -28.58 13.05 7.90
C VAL A 206 -27.86 12.08 8.83
N GLN A 207 -27.11 12.58 9.81
CA GLN A 207 -26.47 11.75 10.83
C GLN A 207 -27.51 11.02 11.70
N MET A 208 -28.62 11.67 12.07
CA MET A 208 -29.72 11.04 12.81
C MET A 208 -30.40 9.93 11.98
N VAL A 209 -30.55 10.12 10.67
CA VAL A 209 -31.11 9.10 9.77
C VAL A 209 -30.18 7.88 9.65
N ILE A 210 -28.86 8.09 9.58
CA ILE A 210 -27.87 7.00 9.54
C ILE A 210 -27.90 6.19 10.85
N VAL A 211 -27.96 6.86 12.00
CA VAL A 211 -28.04 6.19 13.30
C VAL A 211 -29.35 5.38 13.42
N ALA A 212 -30.48 5.95 13.00
CA ALA A 212 -31.76 5.24 12.99
C ALA A 212 -31.73 4.01 12.07
N ALA A 213 -31.08 4.11 10.89
CA ALA A 213 -30.91 2.99 9.97
C ALA A 213 -30.04 1.88 10.57
N ILE A 214 -28.94 2.22 11.25
CA ILE A 214 -28.08 1.24 11.93
C ILE A 214 -28.84 0.51 13.05
N ILE A 215 -29.63 1.23 13.84
CA ILE A 215 -30.45 0.63 14.91
C ILE A 215 -31.52 -0.30 14.31
N LEU A 216 -32.18 0.11 13.22
CA LEU A 216 -33.17 -0.73 12.54
C LEU A 216 -32.55 -1.99 11.93
N ILE A 217 -31.37 -1.89 11.31
CA ILE A 217 -30.64 -3.04 10.75
C ILE A 217 -30.19 -3.98 11.86
N ALA A 218 -29.65 -3.45 12.96
CA ALA A 218 -29.25 -4.24 14.11
C ALA A 218 -30.46 -4.94 14.77
N GLY A 219 -31.57 -4.22 14.93
CA GLY A 219 -32.83 -4.78 15.44
C GLY A 219 -33.40 -5.87 14.53
N TYR A 220 -33.36 -5.67 13.20
CA TYR A 220 -33.78 -6.67 12.22
C TYR A 220 -32.87 -7.90 12.21
N ALA A 221 -31.55 -7.73 12.33
CA ALA A 221 -30.60 -8.84 12.42
C ALA A 221 -30.82 -9.65 13.71
N ILE A 222 -31.04 -8.98 14.85
CA ILE A 222 -31.40 -9.65 16.11
C ILE A 222 -32.73 -10.37 15.97
N PHE A 223 -33.72 -9.76 15.30
CA PHE A 223 -35.02 -10.39 15.08
C PHE A 223 -34.92 -11.62 14.17
N THR A 224 -34.12 -11.59 13.11
CA THR A 224 -34.07 -12.67 12.10
C THR A 224 -33.06 -13.77 12.41
N MET A 225 -32.08 -13.51 13.28
CA MET A 225 -31.03 -14.48 13.63
C MET A 225 -31.28 -15.11 15.01
N PRO A 226 -31.65 -16.40 15.10
CA PRO A 226 -31.95 -17.05 16.38
C PRO A 226 -30.74 -17.12 17.33
N GLN A 227 -29.52 -17.18 16.78
CA GLN A 227 -28.28 -17.13 17.57
C GLN A 227 -28.03 -15.78 18.25
N ALA A 228 -28.50 -14.68 17.62
CA ALA A 228 -28.36 -13.34 18.17
C ALA A 228 -29.36 -13.09 19.31
N ARG A 229 -30.60 -13.60 19.18
CA ARG A 229 -31.59 -13.58 20.27
C ARG A 229 -31.10 -14.34 21.51
N ALA A 230 -30.59 -15.55 21.33
CA ALA A 230 -30.10 -16.37 22.44
C ALA A 230 -28.92 -15.73 23.19
N LYS A 231 -28.07 -14.95 22.50
CA LYS A 231 -27.01 -14.17 23.14
C LYS A 231 -27.56 -12.95 23.89
N LEU A 232 -28.59 -12.30 23.36
CA LEU A 232 -29.23 -11.15 23.99
C LEU A 232 -29.98 -11.55 25.27
N GLU A 233 -30.73 -12.67 25.24
CA GLU A 233 -31.45 -13.20 26.41
C GLU A 233 -30.48 -13.52 27.55
N LYS A 234 -29.36 -14.20 27.25
CA LYS A 234 -28.30 -14.47 28.25
C LYS A 234 -27.65 -13.22 28.85
N LEU A 235 -27.61 -12.11 28.10
CA LEU A 235 -27.07 -10.83 28.58
C LEU A 235 -28.09 -10.10 29.45
N VAL A 236 -29.38 -10.19 29.13
CA VAL A 236 -30.47 -9.62 29.95
C VAL A 236 -30.60 -10.39 31.26
N ASP A 237 -30.47 -11.71 31.24
CA ASP A 237 -30.51 -12.54 32.45
C ASP A 237 -29.28 -12.34 33.37
N ALA A 238 -28.22 -11.73 32.86
CA ALA A 238 -26.98 -11.45 33.60
C ALA A 238 -26.91 -10.03 34.21
N ILE A 239 -27.95 -9.21 34.00
CA ILE A 239 -28.08 -7.83 34.53
C ILE A 239 -29.18 -7.82 35.59
#